data_AF-X6HH16-F1
#
_entry.id   AF-X6HH16-F1
#
_cell.length_a   1.000
_cell.length_b   1.000
_cell.length_c   1.000
_cell.angle_alpha   90.00
_cell.angle_beta   90.00
_cell.angle_gamma   90.00
#
_symmetry.space_group_name_H-M   'P 1'
#
loop_
_entity.id
_entity.type
_entity.pdbx_description
1 polymer ?
#
loop_
_entity_poly.entity_id
_entity_poly.type
_entity_poly.pdbx_seq_one_letter_code
_entity_poly.pdbx_strand_id
1 'polypeptide(L)'
;MMTNTQKEAELIARLARQHGVTDGAVMAVLEALRRGGGTMAQFSHVDFGGMSQWSSGMTMVGDMFDDSLKAKLNTIAAELSAYLRDHPAKPQRDDTSYRSAAMAHAGSWWPEEFGSPSAAGSQNNMRYAAFPEQSRLVIDDHGKMEIYDTGDHRISGVSQSQSTDSTLTFVSQHGVVRVSDLKRVSAT
;
A
#
# COMPACT_ATOMS: atom_id res chain seq x y z
N MET A 1 -11.59 25.78 -13.77
CA MET A 1 -11.72 24.31 -13.94
C MET A 1 -11.35 23.65 -12.62
N MET A 2 -12.23 22.84 -12.03
CA MET A 2 -11.94 22.11 -10.78
C MET A 2 -10.93 20.99 -11.04
N THR A 3 -9.96 20.83 -10.13
CA THR A 3 -9.00 19.72 -10.17
C THR A 3 -9.68 18.39 -9.81
N ASN A 4 -9.11 17.26 -10.24
CA ASN A 4 -9.71 15.94 -9.97
C ASN A 4 -9.84 15.65 -8.46
N THR A 5 -8.86 16.13 -7.68
CA THR A 5 -8.85 16.05 -6.21
C THR A 5 -10.02 16.82 -5.57
N GLN A 6 -10.42 17.97 -6.13
CA GLN A 6 -11.57 18.72 -5.64
C GLN A 6 -12.89 18.01 -5.94
N LYS A 7 -13.03 17.44 -7.15
CA LYS A 7 -14.23 16.67 -7.52
C LYS A 7 -14.41 15.42 -6.65
N GLU A 8 -13.31 14.75 -6.33
CA GLU A 8 -13.30 13.59 -5.44
C GLU A 8 -13.71 13.98 -4.01
N ALA A 9 -13.15 15.06 -3.47
CA ALA A 9 -13.52 15.56 -2.14
C ALA A 9 -15.01 15.95 -2.06
N GLU A 10 -15.55 16.58 -3.10
CA GLU A 10 -16.98 16.89 -3.19
C GLU A 10 -17.84 15.61 -3.27
N LEU A 11 -17.38 14.60 -4.00
CA LEU A 11 -18.06 13.30 -4.09
C LEU A 11 -18.11 12.60 -2.72
N ILE A 12 -16.98 12.59 -2.00
CA ILE A 12 -16.86 12.01 -0.65
C ILE A 12 -17.83 12.72 0.30
N ALA A 13 -17.77 14.05 0.37
CA ALA A 13 -18.62 14.85 1.25
C ALA A 13 -20.12 14.70 0.91
N ARG A 14 -20.47 14.55 -0.37
CA ARG A 14 -21.84 14.30 -0.82
C ARG A 14 -22.35 12.94 -0.34
N LEU A 15 -21.58 11.87 -0.57
CA LEU A 15 -21.94 10.51 -0.18
C LEU A 15 -22.04 10.36 1.35
N ALA A 16 -21.11 10.97 2.08
CA ALA A 16 -21.12 10.98 3.54
C ALA A 16 -22.43 11.59 4.08
N ARG A 17 -22.78 12.80 3.60
CA ARG A 17 -24.01 13.50 4.00
C ARG A 17 -25.28 12.76 3.58
N GLN A 18 -25.31 12.15 2.39
CA GLN A 18 -26.49 11.48 1.86
C GLN A 18 -26.81 10.18 2.62
N HIS A 19 -25.77 9.43 3.03
CA HIS A 19 -25.93 8.14 3.70
C HIS A 19 -25.82 8.20 5.22
N GLY A 20 -25.53 9.38 5.78
CA GLY A 20 -25.38 9.61 7.22
C GLY A 20 -24.17 8.90 7.81
N VAL A 21 -23.07 8.81 7.04
CA VAL A 21 -21.78 8.25 7.46
C VAL A 21 -20.72 9.36 7.47
N THR A 22 -19.61 9.14 8.14
CA THR A 22 -18.51 10.10 8.15
C THR A 22 -17.75 10.13 6.83
N ASP A 23 -17.14 11.27 6.51
CA ASP A 23 -16.25 11.43 5.35
C ASP A 23 -15.11 10.39 5.38
N GLY A 24 -14.59 10.08 6.57
CA GLY A 24 -13.59 9.03 6.79
C GLY A 24 -14.07 7.63 6.39
N ALA A 25 -15.36 7.32 6.61
CA ALA A 25 -15.94 6.05 6.20
C ALA A 25 -16.00 5.91 4.68
N VAL A 26 -16.42 6.97 3.98
CA VAL A 26 -16.46 6.99 2.50
C VAL A 26 -15.05 6.96 1.91
N MET A 27 -14.10 7.66 2.55
CA MET A 27 -12.70 7.62 2.16
C MET A 27 -12.10 6.21 2.31
N ALA A 28 -12.43 5.49 3.38
CA ALA A 28 -12.01 4.11 3.58
C ALA A 28 -12.55 3.17 2.47
N VAL A 29 -13.80 3.36 2.04
CA VAL A 29 -14.39 2.62 0.91
C VAL A 29 -13.65 2.94 -0.40
N LEU A 30 -13.39 4.22 -0.66
CA LEU A 30 -12.69 4.67 -1.87
C LEU A 30 -11.27 4.11 -1.95
N GLU A 31 -10.53 4.13 -0.84
CA GLU A 31 -9.17 3.60 -0.78
C GLU A 31 -9.16 2.07 -0.96
N ALA A 32 -10.11 1.37 -0.33
CA ALA A 32 -10.28 -0.07 -0.51
C ALA A 32 -10.65 -0.45 -1.94
N LEU A 33 -11.49 0.35 -2.61
CA LEU A 33 -11.80 0.19 -4.03
C LEU A 33 -10.57 0.40 -4.90
N ARG A 34 -9.75 1.41 -4.63
CA ARG A 34 -8.50 1.63 -5.37
C ARG A 34 -7.57 0.42 -5.26
N ARG A 35 -7.39 -0.13 -4.06
CA ARG A 35 -6.60 -1.35 -3.81
C ARG A 35 -7.18 -2.57 -4.55
N GLY A 36 -8.50 -2.68 -4.65
CA GLY A 36 -9.21 -3.74 -5.39
C GLY A 36 -9.48 -3.43 -6.86
N GLY A 37 -8.72 -2.51 -7.48
CA GLY A 37 -8.82 -2.19 -8.90
C GLY A 37 -10.19 -1.64 -9.33
N GLY A 38 -10.93 -1.03 -8.40
CA GLY A 38 -12.26 -0.45 -8.62
C GLY A 38 -13.40 -1.48 -8.69
N THR A 39 -13.14 -2.76 -8.45
CA THR A 39 -14.16 -3.83 -8.58
C THR A 39 -14.48 -4.56 -7.27
N MET A 40 -13.59 -4.43 -6.29
CA MET A 40 -13.76 -4.98 -4.96
C MET A 40 -13.20 -4.01 -3.92
N ALA A 41 -13.74 -4.06 -2.70
CA ALA A 41 -13.27 -3.30 -1.57
C ALA A 41 -13.29 -4.20 -0.33
N GLN A 42 -12.24 -4.13 0.48
CA GLN A 42 -12.21 -4.74 1.80
C GLN A 42 -11.57 -3.73 2.76
N PHE A 43 -12.26 -3.44 3.85
CA PHE A 43 -11.83 -2.45 4.84
C PHE A 43 -12.48 -2.72 6.19
N SER A 44 -12.04 -2.02 7.23
CA SER A 44 -12.70 -2.03 8.54
C SER A 44 -13.00 -0.60 8.94
N HIS A 45 -14.25 -0.30 9.29
CA HIS A 45 -14.63 1.03 9.77
C HIS A 45 -15.81 0.94 10.74
N VAL A 46 -15.79 1.76 11.80
CA VAL A 46 -16.80 1.75 12.86
C VAL A 46 -18.20 2.07 12.33
N ASP A 47 -18.32 3.03 11.41
CA ASP A 47 -19.59 3.38 10.74
C ASP A 47 -20.20 2.23 9.93
N PHE A 48 -19.41 1.21 9.58
CA PHE A 48 -19.88 0.00 8.87
C PHE A 48 -19.90 -1.25 9.78
N GLY A 49 -19.86 -1.06 11.10
CA GLY A 49 -19.91 -2.16 12.07
C GLY A 49 -18.61 -2.95 12.16
N GLY A 50 -17.49 -2.45 11.62
CA GLY A 50 -16.20 -3.11 11.60
C GLY A 50 -15.84 -3.65 10.22
N MET A 51 -15.42 -4.91 10.14
CA MET A 51 -14.90 -5.53 8.92
C MET A 51 -16.00 -5.61 7.85
N SER A 52 -15.74 -4.99 6.71
CA SER A 52 -16.67 -4.90 5.59
C SER A 52 -15.99 -5.27 4.29
N GLN A 53 -16.76 -5.89 3.40
CA GLN A 53 -16.33 -6.28 2.07
C GLN A 53 -17.41 -5.95 1.05
N TRP A 54 -17.01 -5.43 -0.08
CA TRP A 54 -17.90 -5.17 -1.21
C TRP A 54 -17.28 -5.70 -2.49
N SER A 55 -18.10 -6.32 -3.33
CA SER A 55 -17.82 -6.61 -4.73
C SER A 55 -19.11 -6.48 -5.53
N SER A 56 -18.99 -6.43 -6.85
CA SER A 56 -20.14 -6.43 -7.77
C SER A 56 -20.95 -7.74 -7.67
N GLY A 57 -21.80 -7.85 -6.64
CA GLY A 57 -22.64 -9.01 -6.37
C GLY A 57 -22.60 -9.53 -4.93
N MET A 58 -21.66 -9.08 -4.10
CA MET A 58 -21.55 -9.52 -2.69
C MET A 58 -21.18 -8.34 -1.79
N THR A 59 -22.01 -8.07 -0.78
CA THR A 59 -21.75 -7.05 0.24
C THR A 59 -21.83 -7.67 1.61
N MET A 60 -20.75 -7.57 2.38
CA MET A 60 -20.68 -7.89 3.79
C MET A 60 -20.33 -6.63 4.58
N VAL A 61 -21.03 -6.42 5.69
CA VAL A 61 -20.72 -5.37 6.67
C VAL A 61 -20.52 -6.04 8.02
N GLY A 62 -19.78 -5.40 8.91
CA GLY A 62 -19.38 -6.02 10.18
C GLY A 62 -20.56 -6.34 11.08
N ASP A 63 -21.65 -5.58 10.96
CA ASP A 63 -22.95 -5.94 11.54
C ASP A 63 -23.78 -6.75 10.52
N MET A 64 -23.61 -8.07 10.53
CA MET A 64 -24.19 -8.97 9.54
C MET A 64 -25.72 -8.93 9.45
N PHE A 65 -26.41 -8.37 10.46
CA PHE A 65 -27.87 -8.26 10.52
C PHE A 65 -28.39 -6.88 10.11
N ASP A 66 -27.51 -5.89 9.89
CA ASP A 66 -27.92 -4.57 9.42
C ASP A 66 -27.98 -4.53 7.88
N ASP A 67 -29.12 -4.96 7.33
CA ASP A 67 -29.38 -4.92 5.90
C ASP A 67 -29.45 -3.48 5.34
N SER A 68 -29.78 -2.50 6.19
CA SER A 68 -29.74 -1.09 5.81
C SER A 68 -28.31 -0.61 5.59
N LEU A 69 -27.38 -1.08 6.43
CA LEU A 69 -25.95 -0.77 6.32
C LEU A 69 -25.31 -1.45 5.11
N LYS A 70 -25.70 -2.70 4.79
CA LYS A 70 -25.31 -3.36 3.54
C LYS A 70 -25.79 -2.57 2.32
N ALA A 71 -27.04 -2.13 2.31
CA ALA A 71 -27.59 -1.35 1.21
C ALA A 71 -26.83 -0.02 1.03
N LYS A 72 -26.54 0.69 2.13
CA LYS A 72 -25.73 1.91 2.12
C LYS A 72 -24.33 1.65 1.55
N LEU A 73 -23.62 0.65 2.06
CA LEU A 73 -22.29 0.29 1.57
C LEU A 73 -22.34 -0.05 0.08
N ASN A 74 -23.33 -0.82 -0.35
CA ASN A 74 -23.48 -1.19 -1.75
C ASN A 74 -23.69 0.02 -2.66
N THR A 75 -24.53 0.99 -2.27
CA THR A 75 -24.74 2.22 -3.04
C THR A 75 -23.46 3.08 -3.10
N ILE A 76 -22.83 3.32 -1.95
CA ILE A 76 -21.60 4.13 -1.87
C ILE A 76 -20.50 3.50 -2.72
N ALA A 77 -20.26 2.19 -2.56
CA ALA A 77 -19.19 1.50 -3.27
C ALA A 77 -19.48 1.38 -4.78
N ALA A 78 -20.74 1.21 -5.19
CA ALA A 78 -21.12 1.21 -6.60
C ALA A 78 -20.89 2.59 -7.25
N GLU A 79 -21.27 3.69 -6.58
CA GLU A 79 -21.03 5.05 -7.08
C GLU A 79 -19.53 5.36 -7.18
N LEU A 80 -18.75 5.00 -6.15
CA LEU A 80 -17.30 5.20 -6.17
C LEU A 80 -16.61 4.31 -7.21
N SER A 81 -17.07 3.06 -7.40
CA SER A 81 -16.59 2.18 -8.47
C SER A 81 -16.86 2.78 -9.85
N ALA A 82 -18.05 3.34 -10.08
CA ALA A 82 -18.37 4.01 -11.33
C ALA A 82 -17.51 5.27 -11.53
N TYR A 83 -17.31 6.07 -10.49
CA TYR A 83 -16.42 7.23 -10.52
C TYR A 83 -14.98 6.84 -10.88
N LEU A 84 -14.44 5.78 -10.27
CA LEU A 84 -13.09 5.26 -10.57
C LEU A 84 -12.96 4.68 -11.98
N ARG A 85 -14.04 4.21 -12.60
CA ARG A 85 -14.04 3.76 -14.01
C ARG A 85 -13.96 4.94 -14.99
N ASP A 86 -14.70 6.01 -14.69
CA ASP A 86 -14.75 7.21 -15.54
C ASP A 86 -13.54 8.13 -15.33
N HIS A 87 -13.01 8.10 -14.10
CA HIS A 87 -11.79 8.79 -13.69
C HIS A 87 -10.80 7.71 -13.26
N PRO A 88 -10.28 6.89 -14.21
CA PRO A 88 -9.21 5.98 -13.88
C PRO A 88 -8.14 6.85 -13.26
N ALA A 89 -7.81 6.56 -12.00
CA ALA A 89 -6.61 7.11 -11.42
C ALA A 89 -5.53 6.83 -12.47
N LYS A 90 -4.87 7.89 -12.98
CA LYS A 90 -3.54 7.68 -13.57
C LYS A 90 -2.86 6.74 -12.60
N PRO A 91 -2.28 5.60 -13.03
CA PRO A 91 -1.71 4.66 -12.10
C PRO A 91 -0.68 5.43 -11.28
N GLN A 92 -1.12 5.90 -10.12
CA GLN A 92 -0.28 6.27 -9.04
C GLN A 92 0.16 4.88 -8.64
N ARG A 93 1.38 4.55 -9.07
CA ARG A 93 2.04 3.29 -8.78
C ARG A 93 1.95 3.10 -7.29
N ASP A 94 0.92 2.40 -6.85
CA ASP A 94 0.85 1.80 -5.54
C ASP A 94 1.78 0.60 -5.69
N ASP A 95 3.04 0.85 -5.34
CA ASP A 95 4.13 -0.10 -5.31
C ASP A 95 3.79 -1.20 -4.30
N THR A 96 2.99 -2.19 -4.70
CA THR A 96 2.96 -3.51 -4.06
C THR A 96 2.58 -4.60 -5.07
N SER A 97 3.61 -5.00 -5.82
CA SER A 97 3.97 -6.38 -6.18
C SER A 97 2.88 -7.34 -6.69
N TYR A 98 2.95 -7.71 -7.97
CA TYR A 98 3.73 -8.87 -8.41
C TYR A 98 3.67 -8.98 -9.93
N ARG A 99 4.83 -9.23 -10.55
CA ARG A 99 5.08 -9.90 -11.84
C ARG A 99 5.97 -9.08 -12.76
N SER A 100 7.26 -9.40 -12.65
CA SER A 100 8.14 -9.77 -13.74
C SER A 100 7.94 -9.06 -15.08
N ALA A 101 9.03 -8.38 -15.46
CA ALA A 101 9.39 -7.94 -16.79
C ALA A 101 8.91 -6.54 -17.21
N ALA A 102 9.93 -5.73 -17.49
CA ALA A 102 9.97 -4.58 -18.38
C ALA A 102 9.77 -3.17 -17.78
N MET A 103 10.71 -2.31 -18.18
CA MET A 103 10.75 -0.85 -18.12
C MET A 103 11.22 -0.25 -16.78
N ALA A 104 12.52 -0.07 -16.58
CA ALA A 104 13.33 0.99 -17.20
C ALA A 104 12.76 2.41 -16.96
N HIS A 105 13.54 3.19 -16.20
CA HIS A 105 13.68 4.65 -16.24
C HIS A 105 12.47 5.54 -15.89
N ALA A 106 12.07 5.53 -14.61
CA ALA A 106 11.54 6.75 -13.98
C ALA A 106 11.81 6.74 -12.47
N GLY A 107 12.96 7.29 -12.05
CA GLY A 107 13.23 7.76 -10.69
C GLY A 107 13.15 6.71 -9.59
N SER A 108 14.06 5.74 -9.60
CA SER A 108 14.26 4.86 -8.45
C SER A 108 14.58 5.70 -7.21
N TRP A 109 13.93 5.42 -6.08
CA TRP A 109 14.22 6.08 -4.80
C TRP A 109 15.56 5.65 -4.20
N TRP A 110 16.27 4.74 -4.85
CA TRP A 110 17.63 4.32 -4.51
C TRP A 110 18.63 4.87 -5.54
N PRO A 111 19.92 4.96 -5.19
CA PRO A 111 20.96 5.42 -6.11
C PRO A 111 20.96 4.64 -7.43
N GLU A 112 21.02 5.34 -8.56
CA GLU A 112 21.00 4.72 -9.90
C GLU A 112 22.20 3.80 -10.13
N GLU A 113 23.31 4.00 -9.40
CA GLU A 113 24.52 3.17 -9.43
C GLU A 113 24.27 1.70 -9.04
N PHE A 114 23.19 1.42 -8.29
CA PHE A 114 22.84 0.06 -7.88
C PHE A 114 21.97 -0.67 -8.91
N GLY A 115 21.44 0.02 -9.92
CA GLY A 115 20.67 -0.60 -10.99
C GLY A 115 19.36 -1.24 -10.50
N SER A 116 19.16 -2.53 -10.83
CA SER A 116 17.92 -3.26 -10.58
C SER A 116 18.03 -4.12 -9.32
N PRO A 117 17.14 -3.95 -8.32
CA PRO A 117 17.16 -4.78 -7.12
C PRO A 117 16.71 -6.22 -7.44
N SER A 118 17.30 -7.20 -6.75
CA SER A 118 16.82 -8.58 -6.81
C SER A 118 15.58 -8.81 -5.94
N ALA A 119 15.41 -8.00 -4.89
CA ALA A 119 14.27 -8.02 -3.99
C ALA A 119 13.97 -6.59 -3.53
N ALA A 120 12.70 -6.19 -3.58
CA ALA A 120 12.26 -4.88 -3.08
C ALA A 120 10.86 -5.02 -2.47
N GLY A 121 10.54 -4.17 -1.49
CA GLY A 121 9.25 -4.20 -0.81
C GLY A 121 8.98 -2.95 0.02
N SER A 122 7.74 -2.78 0.45
CA SER A 122 7.28 -1.68 1.29
C SER A 122 6.34 -2.20 2.38
N GLN A 123 6.54 -1.80 3.63
CA GLN A 123 5.71 -2.14 4.78
C GLN A 123 5.75 -1.01 5.82
N ASN A 124 4.60 -0.63 6.39
CA ASN A 124 4.51 0.37 7.46
C ASN A 124 5.24 1.71 7.15
N ASN A 125 5.04 2.25 5.94
CA ASN A 125 5.70 3.49 5.46
C ASN A 125 7.23 3.41 5.33
N MET A 126 7.78 2.21 5.41
CA MET A 126 9.19 1.92 5.17
C MET A 126 9.32 1.06 3.91
N ARG A 127 10.33 1.32 3.08
CA ARG A 127 10.63 0.56 1.88
C ARG A 127 12.07 0.08 1.88
N TYR A 128 12.32 -1.06 1.25
CA TYR A 128 13.65 -1.63 1.13
C TYR A 128 13.92 -2.14 -0.29
N ALA A 129 15.19 -2.15 -0.69
CA ALA A 129 15.66 -2.67 -1.96
C ALA A 129 17.03 -3.34 -1.76
N ALA A 130 17.15 -4.60 -2.16
CA ALA A 130 18.35 -5.42 -2.03
C ALA A 130 19.03 -5.63 -3.39
N PHE A 131 20.34 -5.43 -3.40
CA PHE A 131 21.22 -5.40 -4.55
C PHE A 131 22.38 -6.37 -4.31
N PRO A 132 22.17 -7.69 -4.51
CA PRO A 132 23.17 -8.70 -4.21
C PRO A 132 24.40 -8.59 -5.11
N GLU A 133 24.27 -8.08 -6.33
CA GLU A 133 25.41 -7.85 -7.24
C GLU A 133 26.37 -6.79 -6.69
N GLN A 134 25.86 -5.79 -5.97
CA GLN A 134 26.63 -4.71 -5.35
C GLN A 134 26.88 -4.97 -3.85
N SER A 135 26.33 -6.04 -3.28
CA SER A 135 26.30 -6.29 -1.84
C SER A 135 25.71 -5.11 -1.07
N ARG A 136 24.58 -4.57 -1.54
CA ARG A 136 23.92 -3.41 -0.93
C ARG A 136 22.48 -3.71 -0.54
N LEU A 137 22.06 -3.13 0.57
CA LEU A 137 20.68 -3.04 1.00
C LEU A 137 20.35 -1.57 1.26
N VAL A 138 19.39 -1.04 0.52
CA VAL A 138 18.87 0.31 0.73
C VAL A 138 17.58 0.20 1.49
N ILE A 139 17.46 0.99 2.55
CA ILE A 139 16.28 1.10 3.39
C ILE A 139 15.88 2.57 3.39
N ASP A 140 14.62 2.87 3.11
CA ASP A 140 14.04 4.17 3.36
C ASP A 140 12.97 4.03 4.43
N ASP A 141 13.27 4.56 5.60
CA ASP A 141 12.37 4.59 6.73
C ASP A 141 11.80 6.01 6.87
N HIS A 142 10.50 6.17 6.64
CA HIS A 142 9.82 7.46 6.74
C HIS A 142 10.50 8.60 5.94
N GLY A 143 11.03 8.29 4.75
CA GLY A 143 11.74 9.25 3.88
C GLY A 143 13.22 9.47 4.21
N LYS A 144 13.76 8.74 5.18
CA LYS A 144 15.19 8.70 5.47
C LYS A 144 15.81 7.46 4.84
N MET A 145 16.53 7.69 3.75
CA MET A 145 17.30 6.66 3.06
C MET A 145 18.61 6.36 3.79
N GLU A 146 18.85 5.08 4.09
CA GLU A 146 20.09 4.53 4.61
C GLU A 146 20.53 3.34 3.76
N ILE A 147 21.84 3.21 3.55
CA ILE A 147 22.44 2.17 2.73
C ILE A 147 23.32 1.31 3.63
N TYR A 148 23.21 0.00 3.46
CA TYR A 148 23.88 -1.00 4.26
C TYR A 148 24.69 -1.93 3.35
N ASP A 149 25.87 -2.32 3.81
CA ASP A 149 26.66 -3.37 3.18
C ASP A 149 26.15 -4.73 3.65
N THR A 150 25.67 -5.54 2.72
CA THR A 150 25.15 -6.89 3.01
C THR A 150 26.24 -7.96 3.02
N GLY A 151 27.45 -7.66 2.52
CA GLY A 151 28.45 -8.68 2.22
C GLY A 151 27.85 -9.81 1.38
N ASP A 152 28.11 -11.06 1.77
CA ASP A 152 27.60 -12.24 1.07
C ASP A 152 26.09 -12.51 1.28
N HIS A 153 25.39 -11.76 2.13
CA HIS A 153 23.98 -12.01 2.41
C HIS A 153 23.09 -11.62 1.22
N ARG A 154 22.48 -12.61 0.58
CA ARG A 154 21.49 -12.42 -0.47
C ARG A 154 20.12 -12.30 0.15
N ILE A 155 19.66 -11.07 0.32
CA ILE A 155 18.36 -10.78 0.91
C ILE A 155 17.24 -11.14 -0.06
N SER A 156 16.36 -12.05 0.34
CA SER A 156 15.22 -12.50 -0.47
C SER A 156 13.88 -11.97 0.04
N GLY A 157 13.82 -11.47 1.29
CA GLY A 157 12.61 -10.93 1.88
C GLY A 157 12.85 -10.33 3.27
N VAL A 158 11.82 -9.64 3.78
CA VAL A 158 11.79 -9.06 5.12
C VAL A 158 10.90 -9.91 6.04
N SER A 159 11.28 -10.03 7.31
CA SER A 159 10.44 -10.58 8.37
C SER A 159 10.51 -9.64 9.57
N GLN A 160 9.42 -8.92 9.87
CA GLN A 160 9.36 -8.01 11.01
C GLN A 160 8.65 -8.73 12.18
N SER A 161 9.34 -8.82 13.32
CA SER A 161 8.70 -9.20 14.60
C SER A 161 8.04 -7.96 15.19
N GLN A 162 6.73 -8.04 15.48
CA GLN A 162 5.95 -6.99 16.15
C GLN A 162 6.29 -6.91 17.66
N SER A 163 7.57 -6.79 17.99
CA SER A 163 8.02 -6.54 19.37
C SER A 163 8.32 -5.05 19.55
N THR A 164 8.13 -4.57 20.78
CA THR A 164 8.25 -3.17 21.22
C THR A 164 9.57 -2.48 20.82
N ASP A 165 10.61 -3.27 20.60
CA ASP A 165 11.87 -2.85 19.96
C ASP A 165 11.83 -3.26 18.48
N SER A 166 11.41 -2.34 17.61
CA SER A 166 11.23 -2.57 16.16
C SER A 166 12.55 -2.90 15.44
N THR A 167 13.09 -4.09 15.68
CA THR A 167 14.32 -4.57 15.07
C THR A 167 13.97 -5.23 13.74
N LEU A 168 14.35 -4.58 12.65
CA LEU A 168 14.14 -5.11 11.30
C LEU A 168 15.06 -6.31 11.07
N THR A 169 14.44 -7.41 10.69
CA THR A 169 15.13 -8.65 10.32
C THR A 169 14.84 -9.02 8.87
N PHE A 170 15.90 -9.35 8.15
CA PHE A 170 15.86 -9.79 6.77
C PHE A 170 16.16 -11.28 6.69
N VAL A 171 15.64 -11.94 5.66
CA VAL A 171 15.94 -13.35 5.41
C VAL A 171 16.98 -13.44 4.30
N SER A 172 18.05 -14.17 4.57
CA SER A 172 19.12 -14.50 3.64
C SER A 172 19.28 -16.01 3.48
N GLN A 173 20.13 -16.45 2.56
CA GLN A 173 20.51 -17.86 2.42
C GLN A 173 21.22 -18.43 3.67
N HIS A 174 21.77 -17.56 4.52
CA HIS A 174 22.44 -17.93 5.77
C HIS A 174 21.52 -17.83 7.00
N GLY A 175 20.25 -17.46 6.81
CA GLY A 175 19.29 -17.24 7.88
C GLY A 175 18.96 -15.77 8.09
N VAL A 176 18.56 -15.42 9.30
CA VAL A 176 18.07 -14.08 9.65
C VAL A 176 19.22 -13.09 9.80
N VAL A 177 19.13 -11.94 9.13
CA VAL A 177 20.08 -10.83 9.16
C VAL A 177 19.43 -9.64 9.84
N ARG A 178 20.02 -9.10 10.91
CA ARG A 178 19.52 -7.88 11.55
C ARG A 178 20.15 -6.67 10.89
N VAL A 179 19.38 -5.59 10.72
CA VAL A 179 19.93 -4.31 10.20
C VAL A 179 21.04 -3.79 11.09
N SER A 180 20.92 -3.95 12.40
CA SER A 180 21.92 -3.55 13.39
C SER A 180 23.26 -4.30 13.25
N ASP A 181 23.27 -5.46 12.59
CA ASP A 181 24.49 -6.23 12.32
C ASP A 181 25.16 -5.81 10.99
N LEU A 182 24.46 -5.01 10.17
CA LEU A 182 24.96 -4.52 8.89
C LEU A 182 25.70 -3.20 9.05
N LYS A 183 26.77 -3.04 8.29
CA LYS A 183 27.54 -1.79 8.28
C LYS A 183 26.83 -0.76 7.41
N ARG A 184 26.46 0.39 7.98
CA ARG A 184 25.97 1.53 7.21
C ARG A 184 27.08 2.11 6.34
N VAL A 185 26.77 2.35 5.07
CA VAL A 185 27.67 2.93 4.06
C VAL A 185 26.98 4.10 3.37
N SER A 186 27.76 4.97 2.74
CA SER A 186 27.24 6.09 1.96
C SER A 186 27.06 5.69 0.49
N ALA A 187 26.06 6.25 -0.20
CA ALA A 187 26.09 6.32 -1.66
C ALA A 187 27.31 7.15 -2.05
N THR A 188 28.10 6.67 -3.02
CA THR A 188 29.30 7.40 -3.51
C THR A 188 29.06 7.87 -4.93
#